data_AF-A0A9X8YPQ3-F1
#
_entry.id   AF-A0A9X8YPQ3-F1
#
_cell.length_a   1.000
_cell.length_b   1.000
_cell.length_c   1.000
_cell.angle_alpha   90.00
_cell.angle_beta   90.00
_cell.angle_gamma   90.00
#
_symmetry.space_group_name_H-M   'P 1'
#
loop_
_entity.id
_entity.type
_entity.pdbx_description
1 polymer ?
#
loop_
_entity_poly.entity_id
_entity_poly.type
_entity_poly.pdbx_seq_one_letter_code
_entity_poly.pdbx_strand_id
1 'polypeptide(L)'
;MKERSTELVQGFRHSVPYINAHRGKTFVIMLGGEAIEHENFSNIVNDIGLLHSLGIRLVVVYGARPQIDANLAQHNYEPIYHKHTRVTDA
;
A
#
# COMPACT_ATOMS: atom_id res chain seq x y z
N MET A 1 -15.35 -36.93 -8.84
CA MET A 1 -16.06 -35.64 -8.94
C MET A 1 -15.30 -34.65 -8.05
N LYS A 2 -14.58 -33.67 -8.61
CA LYS A 2 -13.84 -32.67 -7.81
C LYS A 2 -14.87 -31.84 -7.03
N GLU A 3 -14.84 -31.88 -5.70
CA GLU A 3 -15.65 -31.01 -4.87
C GLU A 3 -15.41 -29.56 -5.29
N ARG A 4 -16.47 -28.90 -5.76
CA ARG A 4 -16.42 -27.46 -6.04
C ARG A 4 -16.56 -26.76 -4.70
N SER A 5 -15.49 -26.09 -4.25
CA SER A 5 -15.55 -25.23 -3.06
C SER A 5 -16.55 -24.09 -3.30
N THR A 6 -17.73 -24.21 -2.72
CA THR A 6 -18.82 -23.22 -2.79
C THR A 6 -18.53 -22.00 -1.93
N GLU A 7 -17.67 -22.14 -0.92
CA GLU A 7 -17.28 -21.08 0.01
C GLU A 7 -16.59 -19.90 -0.69
N LEU A 8 -15.66 -20.19 -1.61
CA LEU A 8 -14.98 -19.17 -2.43
C LEU A 8 -15.95 -18.38 -3.31
N VAL A 9 -16.92 -19.08 -3.92
CA VAL A 9 -17.95 -18.47 -4.76
C VAL A 9 -18.88 -17.59 -3.93
N GLN A 10 -19.28 -18.05 -2.74
CA GLN A 10 -20.12 -17.27 -1.83
C GLN A 10 -19.39 -16.04 -1.30
N GLY A 11 -18.13 -16.18 -0.88
CA GLY A 11 -17.29 -15.07 -0.45
C GLY A 11 -17.17 -13.99 -1.52
N PHE A 12 -16.88 -14.39 -2.77
CA PHE A 12 -16.81 -13.45 -3.88
C PHE A 12 -18.14 -12.73 -4.14
N ARG A 13 -19.28 -13.45 -4.09
CA ARG A 13 -20.61 -12.84 -4.25
C ARG A 13 -20.91 -11.80 -3.16
N HIS A 14 -20.47 -12.03 -1.93
CA HIS A 14 -20.62 -11.05 -0.85
C HIS A 14 -19.79 -9.78 -1.06
N SER A 15 -18.69 -9.84 -1.81
CA SER A 15 -17.86 -8.67 -2.15
C SER A 15 -18.40 -7.85 -3.33
N VAL A 16 -19.29 -8.42 -4.16
CA VAL A 16 -19.84 -7.75 -5.37
C VAL A 16 -20.47 -6.38 -5.07
N PRO A 17 -21.29 -6.19 -4.02
CA PRO A 17 -21.85 -4.87 -3.70
C PRO A 17 -20.78 -3.81 -3.46
N TYR A 18 -19.70 -4.17 -2.75
CA TYR A 18 -18.58 -3.28 -2.48
C TYR A 18 -17.83 -2.88 -3.77
N ILE A 19 -17.54 -3.87 -4.63
CA ILE A 19 -16.91 -3.63 -5.94
C ILE A 19 -17.74 -2.66 -6.76
N ASN A 20 -19.05 -2.88 -6.85
CA ASN A 20 -19.95 -2.03 -7.63
C ASN A 20 -20.04 -0.60 -7.06
N ALA A 21 -20.02 -0.44 -5.74
CA ALA A 21 -20.06 0.86 -5.09
C ALA A 21 -18.80 1.72 -5.37
N HIS A 22 -17.64 1.07 -5.53
CA HIS A 22 -16.35 1.74 -5.65
C HIS A 22 -15.73 1.70 -7.05
N ARG A 23 -16.29 0.93 -7.98
CA ARG A 23 -15.86 0.93 -9.39
C ARG A 23 -15.91 2.35 -9.97
N GLY A 24 -14.85 2.74 -10.66
CA GLY A 24 -14.67 4.06 -11.26
C GLY A 24 -14.36 5.18 -10.25
N LYS A 25 -14.41 4.91 -8.94
CA LYS A 25 -14.00 5.89 -7.92
C LYS A 25 -12.47 5.97 -7.83
N THR A 26 -11.98 7.10 -7.31
CA THR A 26 -10.56 7.31 -7.09
C THR A 26 -10.21 7.08 -5.63
N PHE A 27 -9.27 6.18 -5.37
CA PHE A 27 -8.70 5.95 -4.05
C PHE A 27 -7.29 6.53 -4.01
N VAL A 28 -7.00 7.30 -2.96
CA VAL A 28 -5.65 7.79 -2.67
C VAL A 28 -5.09 6.95 -1.54
N ILE A 29 -4.02 6.20 -1.79
CA ILE A 29 -3.40 5.27 -0.85
C ILE A 29 -2.01 5.81 -0.51
N MET A 30 -1.79 6.18 0.76
CA MET A 30 -0.48 6.56 1.26
C MET A 30 0.21 5.36 1.90
N LEU A 31 1.41 5.03 1.42
CA LEU A 31 2.27 3.99 1.97
C LEU A 31 3.44 4.65 2.70
N GLY A 32 3.57 4.40 4.00
CA GLY A 32 4.76 4.79 4.75
C GLY A 32 6.01 4.07 4.24
N GLY A 33 7.20 4.61 4.50
CA GLY A 33 8.44 3.93 4.12
C GLY A 33 8.61 2.61 4.89
N GLU A 34 8.05 2.53 6.09
CA GLU A 34 7.99 1.31 6.91
C GLU A 34 7.19 0.21 6.22
N ALA A 35 6.11 0.56 5.50
CA ALA A 35 5.32 -0.41 4.76
C ALA A 35 6.08 -0.98 3.55
N ILE A 36 7.02 -0.22 3.00
CA ILE A 36 7.88 -0.63 1.87
C ILE A 36 8.97 -1.61 2.34
N GLU A 37 9.50 -1.45 3.55
CA GLU A 37 10.49 -2.36 4.15
C GLU A 37 9.88 -3.63 4.73
N HIS A 38 8.57 -3.64 4.97
CA HIS A 38 7.89 -4.79 5.57
C HIS A 38 7.88 -6.00 4.62
N GLU A 39 8.07 -7.21 5.15
CA GLU A 39 8.06 -8.47 4.37
C GLU A 39 6.75 -8.69 3.60
N ASN A 40 5.66 -8.12 4.10
CA ASN A 40 4.33 -8.17 3.50
C ASN A 40 4.13 -7.19 2.32
N PHE A 41 5.13 -6.39 1.94
CA PHE A 41 4.99 -5.38 0.89
C PHE A 41 4.51 -5.97 -0.43
N SER A 42 5.00 -7.15 -0.81
CA SER A 42 4.56 -7.86 -2.01
C SER A 42 3.05 -8.15 -2.02
N ASN A 43 2.47 -8.50 -0.88
CA ASN A 43 1.03 -8.74 -0.76
C ASN A 43 0.24 -7.42 -0.85
N ILE A 44 0.75 -6.34 -0.25
CA ILE A 44 0.14 -5.00 -0.38
C ILE A 44 0.09 -4.57 -1.85
N VAL A 45 1.18 -4.80 -2.60
CA VAL A 45 1.22 -4.50 -4.04
C VAL A 45 0.21 -5.36 -4.81
N ASN A 46 0.08 -6.64 -4.47
CA ASN A 46 -0.92 -7.52 -5.07
C ASN A 46 -2.35 -7.02 -4.80
N ASP A 47 -2.64 -6.58 -3.58
CA ASP A 47 -3.96 -6.04 -3.20
C ASP A 47 -4.27 -4.73 -3.95
N ILE A 48 -3.28 -3.84 -4.10
CA ILE A 48 -3.41 -2.63 -4.93
C ILE A 48 -3.71 -3.01 -6.39
N GLY A 49 -3.00 -4.01 -6.94
CA GLY A 49 -3.28 -4.54 -8.27
C GLY A 49 -4.70 -5.11 -8.41
N LEU A 50 -5.17 -5.82 -7.39
CA LEU A 50 -6.54 -6.33 -7.33
C LEU A 50 -7.56 -5.18 -7.38
N LEU A 51 -7.41 -4.15 -6.57
CA LEU A 51 -8.29 -2.97 -6.58
C LEU A 51 -8.35 -2.32 -7.98
N HIS A 52 -7.19 -2.19 -8.64
CA HIS A 52 -7.13 -1.66 -10.00
C HIS A 52 -7.89 -2.54 -11.00
N SER A 53 -7.69 -3.87 -10.96
CA SER A 53 -8.38 -4.82 -11.83
C SER A 53 -9.91 -4.84 -11.63
N LEU A 54 -10.39 -4.49 -10.43
CA LEU A 54 -11.81 -4.35 -10.12
C LEU A 54 -12.42 -3.04 -10.67
N GLY A 55 -11.58 -2.15 -11.21
CA GLY A 55 -11.97 -0.91 -11.86
C GLY A 55 -11.90 0.32 -10.95
N ILE A 56 -11.19 0.23 -9.82
CA ILE A 56 -10.90 1.39 -8.97
C ILE A 56 -9.71 2.15 -9.56
N ARG A 57 -9.82 3.48 -9.64
CA ARG A 57 -8.70 4.34 -10.06
C ARG A 57 -7.82 4.62 -8.85
N LEU A 58 -6.52 4.39 -8.96
CA LEU A 58 -5.61 4.49 -7.82
C LEU A 58 -4.66 5.68 -7.99
N VAL A 59 -4.43 6.39 -6.89
CA VAL A 59 -3.31 7.32 -6.72
C VAL A 59 -2.51 6.79 -5.55
N VAL A 60 -1.27 6.36 -5.82
CA VAL A 60 -0.37 5.86 -4.77
C VAL A 60 0.60 6.97 -4.39
N VAL A 61 0.66 7.27 -3.10
CA VAL A 61 1.61 8.21 -2.49
C VAL A 61 2.52 7.40 -1.59
N TYR A 62 3.82 7.71 -1.58
CA TYR A 62 4.77 7.00 -0.73
C TYR A 62 5.58 7.96 0.16
N GLY A 63 5.84 7.52 1.38
CA GLY A 63 6.90 8.04 2.24
C GLY A 63 8.19 7.21 2.06
N ALA A 64 9.29 7.71 2.60
CA ALA A 64 10.59 7.05 2.50
C ALA A 64 11.47 7.28 3.74
N ARG A 65 10.84 7.41 4.92
CA ARG A 65 11.56 7.79 6.15
C ARG A 65 12.71 6.82 6.47
N PRO A 66 12.48 5.51 6.69
CA PRO A 66 13.55 4.60 7.05
C PRO A 66 14.58 4.43 5.93
N GLN A 67 14.17 4.49 4.66
CA GLN A 67 15.10 4.44 3.52
C GLN A 67 16.05 5.63 3.50
N ILE A 68 15.55 6.84 3.78
CA ILE A 68 16.39 8.02 3.86
C ILE A 68 17.27 7.98 5.12
N ASP A 69 16.74 7.56 6.27
CA ASP A 69 17.54 7.46 7.50
C ASP A 69 18.68 6.44 7.34
N ALA A 70 18.43 5.30 6.68
CA ALA A 70 19.46 4.33 6.33
C ALA A 70 20.52 4.91 5.37
N ASN A 71 20.10 5.69 4.38
CA ASN A 71 21.02 6.36 3.47
C ASN A 71 21.87 7.43 4.17
N LEU A 72 21.29 8.22 5.08
CA LEU A 72 22.02 9.21 5.88
C LEU A 72 23.07 8.53 6.77
N ALA A 73 22.70 7.43 7.45
CA ALA A 73 23.63 6.65 8.26
C ALA A 73 24.82 6.11 7.44
N GLN A 74 24.58 5.63 6.21
CA GLN A 74 25.65 5.19 5.29
C GLN A 74 26.64 6.31 4.94
N HIS A 75 26.20 7.56 4.98
CA HIS A 75 27.02 8.75 4.69
C HIS A 75 27.49 9.47 5.96
N ASN A 76 27.28 8.88 7.15
CA ASN A 76 27.62 9.44 8.46
C ASN A 76 26.91 10.77 8.76
N TYR A 77 25.67 10.93 8.28
CA TYR A 77 24.79 12.03 8.67
C TYR A 77 23.76 11.55 9.69
N GLU A 78 23.55 12.36 10.74
CA GLU A 78 22.53 12.13 11.75
C GLU A 78 21.21 12.83 11.37
N PRO A 79 20.08 12.12 11.28
CA PRO A 79 18.81 12.73 10.92
C PRO A 79 18.24 13.57 12.08
N ILE A 80 17.95 14.85 11.79
CA ILE A 80 17.34 15.77 12.76
C ILE A 80 15.84 15.89 12.48
N TYR A 81 15.03 15.82 13.54
CA TYR A 81 13.59 16.00 13.47
C TYR A 81 13.11 17.13 14.39
N HIS A 82 12.21 17.96 13.87
CA HIS A 82 11.46 18.94 14.65
C HIS A 82 9.96 18.67 14.47
N LYS A 83 9.26 18.35 15.56
CA LYS A 83 7.80 18.07 15.56
C LYS A 83 7.38 17.06 14.48
N HIS A 84 8.05 15.91 14.44
CA HIS A 84 7.82 14.82 13.47
C HIS A 84 8.10 15.16 11.99
N THR A 85 8.65 16.34 11.71
CA THR A 85 9.10 16.74 10.37
C THR A 85 10.62 16.70 10.34
N ARG A 86 11.21 16.07 9.32
CA ARG A 86 12.66 16.03 9.15
C ARG A 86 13.14 17.44 8.80
N VAL A 87 14.20 17.89 9.45
CA VAL A 87 14.94 19.08 9.02
C VAL A 87 15.88 18.66 7.90
N THR A 88 15.78 19.32 6.76
CA THR A 88 16.62 19.07 5.59
C THR A 88 17.27 20.40 5.21
N ASP A 89 18.58 20.47 5.38
CA ASP A 89 19.41 21.58 4.94
C ASP A 89 19.72 21.48 3.42
N ALA A 90 20.38 22.50 2.89
CA ALA A 90 20.67 22.66 1.46
C ALA A 90 22.04 22.08 1.08
#